data_AF-A0A443QA56-F1
#
_entry.id   AF-A0A443QA56-F1
#
_cell.length_a   1.000
_cell.length_b   1.000
_cell.length_c   1.000
_cell.angle_alpha   90.00
_cell.angle_beta   90.00
_cell.angle_gamma   90.00
#
_symmetry.space_group_name_H-M   'P 1'
#
loop_
_entity.id
_entity.type
_entity.pdbx_description
1 polymer ?
#
loop_
_entity_poly.entity_id
_entity_poly.type
_entity_poly.pdbx_seq_one_letter_code
_entity_poly.pdbx_strand_id
1 'polypeptide(L)'
;MLWKIIKYTSLAAVTGTSASVLYANEWQVSNLGVVRLGRAAFTVGRIVFDYKLSLQGIDNNSVESREKWSEVHYRSANRLLKLCSKNGGVFIKVGQHIATLEYLVPKEYCSVLRVLHSKAPKSSLEDVLKVIKDDLKINPDEIFEEFPLEPIGTASLAQVYKAKMKTGETVAVKVQHPRVRANSLVDMTTMDLLVRAVAKIFP
;
A
#
# COMPACT_ATOMS: atom_id res chain seq x y z
N MET A 1 21.30 31.81 29.45
CA MET A 1 20.09 32.30 28.75
C MET A 1 19.94 31.69 27.35
N LEU A 2 20.98 31.67 26.51
CA LEU A 2 20.96 31.09 25.14
C LEU A 2 20.45 29.64 25.05
N TRP A 3 20.85 28.76 25.97
CA TRP A 3 20.47 27.34 25.92
C TRP A 3 18.96 27.09 26.07
N LYS A 4 18.27 27.96 26.83
CA LYS A 4 16.80 27.89 26.93
C LYS A 4 16.16 28.34 25.62
N ILE A 5 16.65 29.41 25.01
CA ILE A 5 16.14 29.95 23.73
C ILE A 5 16.30 28.91 22.61
N ILE A 6 17.47 28.29 22.48
CA ILE A 6 17.74 27.23 21.47
C ILE A 6 16.81 26.03 21.66
N LYS A 7 16.52 25.63 22.91
CA LYS A 7 15.57 24.56 23.21
C LYS A 7 14.14 24.93 22.84
N TYR A 8 13.69 26.15 23.14
CA TYR A 8 12.34 26.58 22.79
C TYR A 8 12.15 26.79 21.28
N THR A 9 13.15 27.32 20.57
CA THR A 9 13.09 27.48 19.11
C THR A 9 13.15 26.14 18.38
N SER A 10 13.97 25.19 18.84
CA SER A 10 14.00 23.85 18.26
C SER A 10 12.73 23.07 18.56
N LEU A 11 12.18 23.18 19.77
CA LEU A 11 10.91 22.55 20.12
C LEU A 11 9.73 23.13 19.33
N ALA A 12 9.68 24.47 19.16
CA ALA A 12 8.66 25.14 18.35
C ALA A 12 8.77 24.82 16.85
N ALA A 13 9.99 24.69 16.33
CA ALA A 13 10.21 24.26 14.95
C ALA A 13 9.77 22.81 14.72
N VAL A 14 10.06 21.91 15.67
CA VAL A 14 9.63 20.50 15.61
C VAL A 14 8.11 20.38 15.70
N THR A 15 7.45 21.12 16.60
CA THR A 15 5.98 21.10 16.73
C THR A 15 5.29 21.74 15.54
N GLY A 16 5.80 22.87 15.03
CA GLY A 16 5.28 23.53 13.83
C GLY A 16 5.40 22.66 12.58
N THR A 17 6.54 22.00 12.38
CA THR A 17 6.75 21.05 11.27
C THR A 17 5.83 19.84 11.40
N SER A 18 5.68 19.30 12.61
CA SER A 18 4.79 18.17 12.87
C SER A 18 3.32 18.51 12.62
N ALA A 19 2.86 19.69 13.05
CA ALA A 19 1.49 20.16 12.80
C ALA A 19 1.22 20.39 11.30
N SER A 20 2.19 20.94 10.57
CA SER A 20 2.09 21.16 9.12
C SER A 20 1.99 19.84 8.35
N VAL A 21 2.81 18.86 8.72
CA VAL A 21 2.81 17.51 8.13
C VAL A 21 1.52 16.75 8.44
N LEU A 22 0.96 16.92 9.65
CA LEU A 22 -0.32 16.33 10.03
C LEU A 22 -1.50 16.97 9.29
N TYR A 23 -1.49 18.30 9.16
CA TYR A 23 -2.52 19.05 8.44
C TYR A 23 -2.54 18.71 6.95
N ALA A 24 -1.37 18.66 6.30
CA ALA A 24 -1.24 18.28 4.89
C ALA A 24 -1.65 16.84 4.58
N ASN A 25 -1.72 15.97 5.60
CA ASN A 25 -2.10 14.56 5.47
C ASN A 25 -3.46 14.27 6.13
N GLU A 26 -4.33 15.28 6.24
CA GLU A 26 -5.71 15.19 6.75
C GLU A 26 -5.81 14.47 8.11
N TRP A 27 -4.83 14.66 8.99
CA TRP A 27 -4.75 13.99 10.30
C TRP A 27 -4.70 12.45 10.25
N GLN A 28 -4.56 11.84 9.07
CA GLN A 28 -4.41 10.40 8.91
C GLN A 28 -2.94 9.99 9.12
N VAL A 29 -2.49 9.97 10.37
CA VAL A 29 -1.13 9.57 10.79
C VAL A 29 -0.72 8.21 10.21
N SER A 30 -1.69 7.33 9.95
CA SER A 30 -1.51 6.02 9.30
C SER A 30 -1.06 6.11 7.82
N ASN A 31 -1.11 7.26 7.17
CA ASN A 31 -0.61 7.44 5.80
C ASN A 31 0.79 8.02 5.73
N LEU A 32 1.37 8.46 6.84
CA LEU A 32 2.73 9.01 6.84
C LEU A 32 3.74 7.94 6.40
N GLY A 33 4.60 8.28 5.44
CA GLY A 33 5.61 7.38 4.87
C GLY A 33 6.44 6.66 5.94
N VAL A 34 6.87 7.37 6.98
CA VAL A 34 7.64 6.80 8.10
C VAL A 34 6.87 5.72 8.86
N VAL A 35 5.57 5.90 9.07
CA VAL A 35 4.72 4.94 9.79
C VAL A 35 4.45 3.71 8.90
N ARG A 36 4.33 3.90 7.59
CA ARG A 36 4.17 2.81 6.60
C ARG A 36 5.45 1.96 6.51
N LEU A 37 6.60 2.63 6.45
CA LEU A 37 7.93 2.00 6.47
C LEU A 37 8.15 1.23 7.76
N GLY A 38 7.88 1.84 8.92
CA GLY A 38 8.04 1.18 10.22
C GLY A 38 7.21 -0.10 10.34
N ARG A 39 5.95 -0.08 9.87
CA ARG A 39 5.09 -1.28 9.80
C ARG A 39 5.66 -2.35 8.87
N ALA A 40 6.15 -1.95 7.70
CA ALA A 40 6.73 -2.86 6.72
C ALA A 40 8.01 -3.52 7.27
N ALA A 41 8.94 -2.72 7.79
CA ALA A 41 10.19 -3.20 8.38
C ALA A 41 9.94 -4.14 9.56
N PHE A 42 9.04 -3.79 10.48
CA PHE A 42 8.68 -4.65 11.60
C PHE A 42 8.08 -5.98 11.14
N THR A 43 7.16 -5.95 10.16
CA THR A 43 6.52 -7.17 9.67
C THR A 43 7.52 -8.07 8.94
N VAL A 44 8.36 -7.50 8.07
CA VAL A 44 9.40 -8.24 7.36
C VAL A 44 10.41 -8.82 8.34
N GLY A 45 10.87 -8.05 9.32
CA GLY A 45 11.78 -8.54 10.36
C GLY A 45 11.20 -9.72 11.15
N ARG A 46 9.90 -9.67 11.50
CA ARG A 46 9.22 -10.80 12.14
C ARG A 46 9.12 -12.04 11.25
N ILE A 47 8.88 -11.85 9.95
CA ILE A 47 8.87 -12.97 9.00
C ILE A 47 10.27 -13.58 8.92
N VAL A 48 11.30 -12.79 8.67
CA VAL A 48 12.71 -13.24 8.60
C VAL A 48 13.10 -14.02 9.86
N PHE A 49 12.79 -13.47 11.04
CA PHE A 49 13.08 -14.11 12.31
C PHE A 49 12.35 -15.45 12.48
N ASP A 50 11.08 -15.52 12.10
CA ASP A 50 10.29 -16.75 12.16
C ASP A 50 10.84 -17.84 11.23
N TYR A 51 11.24 -17.49 10.01
CA TYR A 51 11.95 -18.41 9.12
C TYR A 51 13.26 -18.90 9.71
N LYS A 52 14.11 -17.98 10.22
CA LYS A 52 15.43 -18.33 10.77
C LYS A 52 15.32 -19.22 12.00
N LEU A 53 14.43 -18.90 12.94
CA LEU A 53 14.28 -19.70 14.16
C LEU A 53 13.56 -21.03 13.90
N SER A 54 12.44 -20.99 13.19
CA SER A 54 11.58 -22.17 13.07
C SER A 54 12.12 -23.23 12.13
N LEU A 55 13.03 -22.84 11.22
CA LEU A 55 13.63 -23.74 10.25
C LEU A 55 15.11 -24.03 10.55
N GLN A 56 15.62 -23.58 11.70
CA GLN A 56 17.00 -23.85 12.11
C GLN A 56 17.20 -25.35 12.36
N GLY A 57 18.19 -25.95 11.69
CA GLY A 57 18.56 -27.35 11.93
C GLY A 57 17.54 -28.37 11.41
N ILE A 58 16.59 -27.97 10.56
CA ILE A 58 15.66 -28.90 9.91
C ILE A 58 16.37 -29.66 8.79
N ASP A 59 16.26 -30.99 8.81
CA ASP A 59 16.68 -31.85 7.70
C ASP A 59 15.66 -31.79 6.55
N ASN A 60 16.05 -31.26 5.40
CA ASN A 60 15.12 -31.02 4.28
C ASN A 60 14.51 -32.29 3.65
N ASN A 61 14.97 -33.50 4.01
CA ASN A 61 14.53 -34.74 3.38
C ASN A 61 13.35 -35.45 4.08
N SER A 62 12.90 -34.96 5.24
CA SER A 62 11.81 -35.60 6.01
C SER A 62 10.41 -35.06 5.67
N VAL A 63 9.37 -35.87 5.92
CA VAL A 63 7.97 -35.43 5.81
C VAL A 63 7.65 -34.33 6.82
N GLU A 64 8.15 -34.47 8.06
CA GLU A 64 7.94 -33.52 9.16
C GLU A 64 8.51 -32.13 8.83
N SER A 65 9.60 -32.10 8.06
CA SER A 65 10.22 -30.87 7.56
C SER A 65 9.29 -30.12 6.63
N ARG A 66 8.63 -30.82 5.69
CA ARG A 66 7.68 -30.21 4.74
C ARG A 66 6.47 -29.60 5.44
N GLU A 67 5.99 -30.23 6.51
CA GLU A 67 4.90 -29.68 7.34
C GLU A 67 5.34 -28.39 8.05
N LYS A 68 6.52 -28.39 8.68
CA LYS A 68 7.08 -27.18 9.32
C LYS A 68 7.29 -26.03 8.34
N TRP A 69 7.79 -26.31 7.13
CA TRP A 69 7.90 -25.32 6.05
C TRP A 69 6.53 -24.73 5.67
N SER A 70 5.53 -25.59 5.44
CA SER A 70 4.15 -25.19 5.14
C SER A 70 3.56 -24.30 6.25
N GLU A 71 3.75 -24.65 7.52
CA GLU A 71 3.29 -23.84 8.64
C GLU A 71 3.96 -22.47 8.69
N VAL A 72 5.27 -22.39 8.47
CA VAL A 72 6.04 -21.12 8.43
C VAL A 72 5.56 -20.25 7.28
N HIS A 73 5.37 -20.83 6.10
CA HIS A 73 4.84 -20.13 4.94
C HIS A 73 3.44 -19.56 5.23
N TYR A 74 2.53 -20.38 5.78
CA TYR A 74 1.16 -19.98 6.07
C TYR A 74 1.06 -18.81 7.05
N ARG A 75 1.75 -18.87 8.17
CA ARG A 75 1.73 -17.75 9.15
C ARG A 75 2.44 -16.51 8.63
N SER A 76 3.50 -16.66 7.84
CA SER A 76 4.21 -15.54 7.22
C SER A 76 3.38 -14.87 6.13
N ALA A 77 2.65 -15.65 5.32
CA ALA A 77 1.69 -15.15 4.35
C ALA A 77 0.57 -14.34 5.03
N ASN A 78 0.05 -14.80 6.16
CA ASN A 78 -0.94 -14.06 6.94
C ASN A 78 -0.40 -12.74 7.50
N ARG A 79 0.87 -12.69 7.92
CA ARG A 79 1.52 -11.42 8.33
C ARG A 79 1.65 -10.46 7.16
N LEU A 80 2.05 -10.96 5.99
CA LEU A 80 2.15 -10.17 4.78
C LEU A 80 0.77 -9.64 4.33
N LEU A 81 -0.27 -10.47 4.38
CA LEU A 81 -1.65 -10.06 4.10
C LEU A 81 -2.07 -8.89 5.00
N LYS A 82 -1.84 -8.99 6.31
CA LYS A 82 -2.17 -7.91 7.27
C LYS A 82 -1.41 -6.62 6.95
N LEU A 83 -0.14 -6.72 6.56
CA LEU A 83 0.64 -5.55 6.12
C LEU A 83 0.04 -4.94 4.85
N CYS A 84 -0.27 -5.77 3.85
CA CYS A 84 -0.85 -5.33 2.59
C CYS A 84 -2.18 -4.62 2.80
N SER A 85 -3.07 -5.19 3.60
CA SER A 85 -4.36 -4.57 3.94
C SER A 85 -4.20 -3.27 4.72
N LYS A 86 -3.23 -3.20 5.66
CA LYS A 86 -3.04 -2.02 6.51
C LYS A 86 -2.33 -0.87 5.78
N ASN A 87 -1.43 -1.16 4.86
CA ASN A 87 -0.76 -0.14 4.05
C ASN A 87 -1.58 0.23 2.81
N GLY A 88 -2.36 -0.68 2.23
CA GLY A 88 -3.15 -0.36 1.04
C GLY A 88 -2.28 -0.05 -0.20
N GLY A 89 -2.89 0.52 -1.24
CA GLY A 89 -2.18 1.05 -2.41
C GLY A 89 -1.24 0.04 -3.07
N VAL A 90 0.03 0.41 -3.23
CA VAL A 90 1.05 -0.46 -3.87
C VAL A 90 1.23 -1.78 -3.12
N PHE A 91 1.06 -1.83 -1.79
CA PHE A 91 1.16 -3.09 -1.06
C PHE A 91 0.04 -4.07 -1.44
N ILE A 92 -1.17 -3.59 -1.73
CA ILE A 92 -2.26 -4.44 -2.25
C ILE A 92 -1.89 -4.95 -3.63
N LYS A 93 -1.35 -4.11 -4.51
CA LYS A 93 -0.88 -4.51 -5.85
C LYS A 93 0.19 -5.60 -5.78
N VAL A 94 1.19 -5.44 -4.93
CA VAL A 94 2.24 -6.44 -4.76
C VAL A 94 1.66 -7.74 -4.19
N GLY A 95 0.78 -7.67 -3.20
CA GLY A 95 0.11 -8.85 -2.68
C GLY A 95 -0.75 -9.57 -3.73
N GLN A 96 -1.49 -8.81 -4.55
CA GLN A 96 -2.24 -9.33 -5.70
C GLN A 96 -1.32 -10.01 -6.72
N HIS A 97 -0.16 -9.43 -7.01
CA HIS A 97 0.82 -10.01 -7.92
C HIS A 97 1.40 -11.32 -7.36
N ILE A 98 1.84 -11.32 -6.09
CA ILE A 98 2.32 -12.53 -5.41
C ILE A 98 1.26 -13.64 -5.45
N ALA A 99 -0.03 -13.29 -5.28
CA ALA A 99 -1.12 -14.26 -5.34
C ALA A 99 -1.27 -14.98 -6.69
N THR A 100 -0.67 -14.44 -7.76
CA THR A 100 -0.70 -15.01 -9.12
C THR A 100 0.58 -15.76 -9.50
N LEU A 101 1.61 -15.73 -8.66
CA LEU A 101 2.90 -16.39 -8.90
C LEU A 101 2.87 -17.88 -8.48
N GLU A 102 1.82 -18.58 -8.91
CA GLU A 102 1.73 -20.03 -8.81
C GLU A 102 3.00 -20.63 -9.46
N TYR A 103 3.58 -21.65 -8.82
CA TYR A 103 4.88 -22.28 -9.18
C TYR A 103 6.18 -21.53 -8.81
N LEU A 104 6.15 -20.23 -8.55
CA LEU A 104 7.35 -19.48 -8.13
C LEU A 104 7.38 -19.22 -6.62
N VAL A 105 6.21 -19.05 -6.00
CA VAL A 105 6.07 -18.71 -4.58
C VAL A 105 5.36 -19.86 -3.85
N PRO A 106 5.66 -20.14 -2.56
CA PRO A 106 4.95 -21.17 -1.81
C PRO A 106 3.43 -21.00 -1.86
N LYS A 107 2.71 -22.13 -2.04
CA LYS A 107 1.26 -22.15 -2.27
C LYS A 107 0.46 -21.43 -1.18
N GLU A 108 0.97 -21.39 0.06
CA GLU A 108 0.34 -20.74 1.19
C GLU A 108 0.29 -19.22 1.00
N TYR A 109 1.33 -18.60 0.42
CA TYR A 109 1.29 -17.18 0.06
C TYR A 109 0.28 -16.91 -1.03
N CYS A 110 0.26 -17.75 -2.08
CA CYS A 110 -0.68 -17.58 -3.18
C CYS A 110 -2.14 -17.70 -2.73
N SER A 111 -2.42 -18.69 -1.88
CA SER A 111 -3.74 -18.95 -1.30
C SER A 111 -4.19 -17.80 -0.38
N VAL A 112 -3.37 -17.42 0.59
CA VAL A 112 -3.72 -16.41 1.60
C VAL A 112 -3.88 -15.02 0.98
N LEU A 113 -3.02 -14.64 0.04
CA LEU A 113 -3.07 -13.31 -0.59
C LEU A 113 -4.15 -13.20 -1.66
N ARG A 114 -4.77 -14.31 -2.10
CA ARG A 114 -5.85 -14.31 -3.09
C ARG A 114 -7.02 -13.42 -2.69
N VAL A 115 -7.29 -13.31 -1.38
CA VAL A 115 -8.33 -12.43 -0.84
C VAL A 115 -8.11 -10.96 -1.20
N LEU A 116 -6.88 -10.54 -1.49
CA LEU A 116 -6.59 -9.16 -1.90
C LEU A 116 -7.15 -8.80 -3.28
N HIS A 117 -7.54 -9.80 -4.09
CA HIS A 117 -8.28 -9.57 -5.34
C HIS A 117 -9.76 -9.27 -5.09
N SER A 118 -10.28 -9.61 -3.91
CA SER A 118 -11.66 -9.35 -3.53
C SER A 118 -11.84 -7.94 -2.95
N LYS A 119 -12.92 -7.27 -3.33
CA LYS A 119 -13.33 -5.92 -2.89
C LYS A 119 -12.30 -4.82 -3.18
N ALA A 120 -12.44 -4.20 -4.36
CA ALA A 120 -11.72 -2.98 -4.66
C ALA A 120 -12.19 -1.80 -3.79
N PRO A 121 -11.28 -0.92 -3.36
CA PRO A 121 -11.65 0.31 -2.66
C PRO A 121 -12.48 1.22 -3.58
N LYS A 122 -13.33 2.04 -2.98
CA LYS A 122 -14.10 3.07 -3.66
C LYS A 122 -13.78 4.43 -3.02
N SER A 123 -13.31 5.38 -3.82
CA SER A 123 -13.17 6.78 -3.42
C SER A 123 -14.52 7.50 -3.49
N SER A 124 -14.68 8.54 -2.68
CA SER A 124 -15.84 9.43 -2.76
C SER A 124 -15.88 10.11 -4.13
N LEU A 125 -17.07 10.53 -4.56
CA LEU A 125 -17.19 11.31 -5.79
C LEU A 125 -16.41 12.63 -5.71
N GLU A 126 -16.40 13.26 -4.54
CA GLU A 126 -15.63 14.48 -4.31
C GLU A 126 -14.13 14.28 -4.56
N ASP A 127 -13.55 13.19 -4.02
CA ASP A 127 -12.15 12.82 -4.28
C ASP A 127 -11.88 12.60 -5.77
N VAL A 128 -12.82 11.93 -6.45
CA VAL A 128 -12.72 11.63 -7.89
C VAL A 128 -12.71 12.92 -8.71
N LEU A 129 -13.68 13.81 -8.48
CA LEU A 129 -13.79 15.08 -9.20
C LEU A 129 -12.59 15.98 -8.91
N LYS A 130 -12.10 15.98 -7.67
CA LYS A 130 -10.86 16.66 -7.29
C LYS A 130 -9.65 16.14 -8.06
N VAL A 131 -9.47 14.82 -8.16
CA VAL A 131 -8.37 14.22 -8.94
C VAL A 131 -8.47 14.61 -10.42
N ILE A 132 -9.66 14.56 -11.03
CA ILE A 132 -9.87 14.98 -12.42
C ILE A 132 -9.45 16.44 -12.61
N LYS A 133 -9.90 17.33 -11.72
CA LYS A 133 -9.56 18.76 -11.74
C LYS A 133 -8.06 19.00 -11.56
N ASP A 134 -7.45 18.31 -10.61
CA ASP A 134 -6.03 18.47 -10.29
C ASP A 134 -5.12 17.96 -11.42
N ASP A 135 -5.52 16.90 -12.13
CA ASP A 135 -4.74 16.33 -13.23
C ASP A 135 -4.93 17.09 -14.54
N LEU A 136 -6.17 17.48 -14.87
CA LEU A 136 -6.50 18.15 -16.14
C LEU A 136 -6.45 19.68 -16.06
N LYS A 137 -6.37 20.25 -14.85
CA LYS A 137 -6.38 21.70 -14.59
C LYS A 137 -7.64 22.42 -15.11
N ILE A 138 -8.73 21.67 -15.30
CA ILE A 138 -10.03 22.14 -15.81
C ILE A 138 -11.13 21.58 -14.88
N ASN A 139 -12.21 22.32 -14.64
CA ASN A 139 -13.31 21.79 -13.82
C ASN A 139 -14.04 20.65 -14.56
N PRO A 140 -14.40 19.55 -13.88
CA PRO A 140 -15.12 18.43 -14.51
C PRO A 140 -16.41 18.86 -15.23
N ASP A 141 -17.13 19.85 -14.70
CA ASP A 141 -18.35 20.40 -15.30
C ASP A 141 -18.12 21.11 -16.64
N GLU A 142 -16.88 21.47 -16.96
CA GLU A 142 -16.50 22.04 -18.26
C GLU A 142 -16.18 20.95 -19.31
N ILE A 143 -15.90 19.73 -18.86
CA ILE A 143 -15.50 18.59 -19.69
C ILE A 143 -16.70 17.70 -19.98
N PHE A 144 -17.46 17.39 -18.93
CA PHE A 144 -18.55 16.42 -18.98
C PHE A 144 -19.91 17.13 -19.01
N GLU A 145 -20.78 16.65 -19.90
CA GLU A 145 -22.22 16.97 -19.87
C GLU A 145 -22.89 16.18 -18.73
N GLU A 146 -22.47 14.93 -18.55
CA GLU A 146 -22.98 14.04 -17.51
C GLU A 146 -21.82 13.23 -16.90
N PHE A 147 -21.69 13.28 -15.57
CA PHE A 147 -20.77 12.45 -14.81
C PHE A 147 -21.53 11.68 -13.71
N PRO A 148 -21.60 10.34 -13.77
CA PRO A 148 -22.39 9.56 -12.82
C PRO A 148 -21.87 9.66 -11.39
N LEU A 149 -22.80 9.58 -10.42
CA LEU A 149 -22.44 9.47 -9.00
C LEU A 149 -21.71 8.16 -8.68
N GLU A 150 -22.13 7.08 -9.35
CA GLU A 150 -21.65 5.73 -9.09
C GLU A 150 -20.69 5.23 -10.20
N PRO A 151 -19.54 4.63 -9.85
CA PRO A 151 -18.64 4.06 -10.84
C PRO A 151 -19.23 2.78 -11.44
N ILE A 152 -18.93 2.53 -12.71
CA ILE A 152 -19.26 1.26 -13.38
C ILE A 152 -18.37 0.11 -12.91
N GLY A 153 -17.22 0.42 -12.30
CA GLY A 153 -16.32 -0.57 -11.74
C GLY A 153 -15.23 0.06 -10.87
N THR A 154 -14.79 -0.68 -9.86
CA THR A 154 -13.69 -0.30 -8.98
C THR A 154 -12.57 -1.32 -9.09
N ALA A 155 -11.33 -0.86 -9.04
CA ALA A 155 -10.12 -1.67 -9.02
C ALA A 155 -9.19 -1.15 -7.93
N SER A 156 -8.18 -1.94 -7.57
CA SER A 156 -7.29 -1.62 -6.44
C SER A 156 -6.49 -0.31 -6.56
N LEU A 157 -6.38 0.30 -7.76
CA LEU A 157 -5.71 1.61 -7.94
C LEU A 157 -6.63 2.72 -8.42
N ALA A 158 -7.79 2.39 -8.99
CA ALA A 158 -8.60 3.32 -9.73
C ALA A 158 -10.04 2.82 -9.81
N GLN A 159 -10.95 3.74 -10.07
CA GLN A 159 -12.33 3.43 -10.40
C GLN A 159 -12.68 4.01 -11.77
N VAL A 160 -13.65 3.38 -12.44
CA VAL A 160 -14.05 3.72 -13.80
C VAL A 160 -15.49 4.21 -13.80
N TYR A 161 -15.73 5.31 -14.51
CA TYR A 161 -17.05 5.88 -14.76
C TYR A 161 -17.37 5.83 -16.25
N LYS A 162 -18.65 5.72 -16.58
CA LYS A 162 -19.16 5.93 -17.94
C LYS A 162 -19.75 7.34 -18.00
N ALA A 163 -19.02 8.30 -18.55
CA ALA A 163 -19.42 9.71 -18.59
C ALA A 163 -19.75 10.15 -20.02
N LYS A 164 -20.52 11.23 -20.16
CA LYS A 164 -20.79 11.87 -21.44
C LYS A 164 -20.05 13.20 -21.51
N MET A 165 -19.25 13.40 -22.55
CA MET A 165 -18.53 14.65 -22.78
C MET A 165 -19.46 15.72 -23.36
N LYS A 166 -19.15 17.00 -23.13
CA LYS A 166 -19.88 18.12 -23.76
C LYS A 166 -19.78 18.17 -25.28
N THR A 167 -18.77 17.51 -25.84
CA THR A 167 -18.59 17.27 -27.29
C THR A 167 -19.53 16.19 -27.84
N GLY A 168 -20.22 15.44 -26.97
CA GLY A 168 -21.23 14.44 -27.33
C GLY A 168 -20.76 12.99 -27.20
N GLU A 169 -19.45 12.72 -27.12
CA GLU A 169 -18.97 11.34 -26.97
C GLU A 169 -19.25 10.75 -25.59
N THR A 170 -19.53 9.43 -25.56
CA THR A 170 -19.56 8.64 -24.32
C THR A 170 -18.19 8.02 -24.08
N VAL A 171 -17.61 8.26 -22.90
CA VAL A 171 -16.24 7.85 -22.57
C VAL A 171 -16.16 7.06 -21.26
N ALA A 172 -15.15 6.19 -21.17
CA ALA A 172 -14.76 5.54 -19.93
C ALA A 172 -13.71 6.39 -19.19
N VAL A 173 -14.10 7.01 -18.08
CA VAL A 173 -13.20 7.86 -17.27
C VAL A 173 -12.62 7.02 -16.14
N LYS A 174 -11.36 6.63 -16.26
CA LYS A 174 -10.64 5.89 -15.22
C LYS A 174 -9.86 6.85 -14.33
N VAL A 175 -10.28 6.97 -13.07
CA VAL A 175 -9.70 7.91 -12.11
C VAL A 175 -8.94 7.15 -11.03
N GLN A 176 -7.67 7.51 -10.83
CA GLN A 176 -6.82 6.92 -9.79
C GLN A 176 -7.31 7.35 -8.39
N HIS A 177 -7.28 6.44 -7.42
CA HIS A 177 -7.56 6.81 -6.02
C HIS A 177 -6.50 7.78 -5.49
N PRO A 178 -6.87 8.90 -4.82
CA PRO A 178 -5.91 9.90 -4.36
C PRO A 178 -4.75 9.33 -3.52
N ARG A 179 -5.06 8.35 -2.67
CA ARG A 179 -4.10 7.70 -1.76
C ARG A 179 -3.01 6.89 -2.46
N VAL A 180 -3.24 6.51 -3.72
CA VAL A 180 -2.25 5.78 -4.53
C VAL A 180 -1.09 6.70 -4.87
N ARG A 181 -1.36 7.90 -5.39
CA ARG A 181 -0.32 8.81 -5.86
C ARG A 181 0.63 9.25 -4.75
N ALA A 182 0.09 9.60 -3.59
CA ALA A 182 0.86 10.18 -2.48
C ALA A 182 1.95 9.25 -1.94
N ASN A 183 1.71 7.94 -1.93
CA ASN A 183 2.57 6.98 -1.23
C ASN A 183 3.34 6.02 -2.15
N SER A 184 3.03 5.97 -3.44
CA SER A 184 3.57 4.93 -4.33
C SER A 184 5.09 4.90 -4.39
N LEU A 185 5.75 6.05 -4.56
CA LEU A 185 7.21 6.13 -4.65
C LEU A 185 7.90 5.70 -3.35
N VAL A 186 7.39 6.17 -2.21
CA VAL A 186 7.93 5.83 -0.89
C VAL A 186 7.72 4.34 -0.59
N ASP A 187 6.55 3.80 -0.92
CA ASP A 187 6.23 2.38 -0.74
C ASP A 187 7.12 1.48 -1.60
N MET A 188 7.31 1.82 -2.88
CA MET A 188 8.19 1.07 -3.79
C MET A 188 9.64 1.11 -3.32
N THR A 189 10.13 2.28 -2.90
CA THR A 189 11.49 2.43 -2.36
C THR A 189 11.67 1.63 -1.07
N THR A 190 10.65 1.63 -0.21
CA THR A 190 10.62 0.83 1.02
C THR A 190 10.69 -0.67 0.71
N MET A 191 9.90 -1.14 -0.25
CA MET A 191 9.92 -2.55 -0.66
C MET A 191 11.27 -2.95 -1.24
N ASP A 192 11.86 -2.16 -2.14
CA ASP A 192 13.18 -2.44 -2.71
C ASP A 192 14.25 -2.54 -1.62
N LEU A 193 14.28 -1.57 -0.69
CA LEU A 193 15.19 -1.59 0.46
C LEU A 193 15.04 -2.87 1.30
N LEU A 194 13.80 -3.23 1.64
CA LEU A 194 13.52 -4.39 2.48
C LEU A 194 13.86 -5.71 1.76
N VAL A 195 13.55 -5.83 0.46
CA VAL A 195 13.91 -7.02 -0.33
C VAL A 195 15.42 -7.18 -0.40
N ARG A 196 16.17 -6.11 -0.66
CA ARG A 196 17.64 -6.13 -0.65
C ARG A 196 18.22 -6.53 0.71
N ALA A 197 17.61 -6.05 1.80
CA ALA A 197 18.02 -6.43 3.15
C ALA A 197 17.77 -7.92 3.41
N VAL A 198 16.61 -8.45 3.02
CA VAL A 198 16.26 -9.87 3.16
C VAL A 198 17.20 -10.75 2.32
N ALA A 199 17.50 -10.36 1.09
CA ALA A 199 18.42 -11.10 0.22
C ALA A 199 19.83 -11.24 0.81
N LYS A 200 20.31 -10.25 1.58
CA LYS A 200 21.58 -10.35 2.31
C LYS A 200 21.53 -11.34 3.49
N ILE A 201 20.35 -11.59 4.05
CA ILE A 201 20.14 -12.49 5.20
C ILE A 201 19.92 -13.94 4.74
N PHE A 202 19.36 -14.13 3.55
CA PHE A 202 19.15 -15.41 2.88
C PHE A 202 19.91 -15.40 1.54
N PRO A 203 21.24 -15.54 1.58
CA PRO A 203 22.06 -15.64 0.37
C PRO A 203 21.77 -16.92 -0.41
#